data_AF-A0A7W0RUL1-F1
#
_entry.id   AF-A0A7W0RUL1-F1
#
_cell.length_a   1.000
_cell.length_b   1.000
_cell.length_c   1.000
_cell.angle_alpha   90.00
_cell.angle_beta   90.00
_cell.angle_gamma   90.00
#
_symmetry.space_group_name_H-M   'P 1'
#
loop_
_entity.id
_entity.type
_entity.pdbx_description
1 polymer ?
#
loop_
_entity_poly.entity_id
_entity_poly.type
_entity_poly.pdbx_seq_one_letter_code
_entity_poly.pdbx_strand_id
1 'polypeptide(L)'
;IMGFSTAPKDYGAISGVVEDRLDVAVGYAHHPAGTLIAGSSIVDALPRGERARVHAALSGVTLPRTPMHGDMHMFNFCKARDGFVLIDSEDYVEHGSYILDYVDFHVQNSFFAQEALWFPFLAGLDTLDPSAVWAAGRLGIAPQTLWLLYMLVKLENMVLRFGGLDSDAGRRPRRAPRRRSGVDRGRDPRFGRRSSRQVSQPGGSGSRAPGIWDDSFPSLACWDSYLWVRY
;
A
#
# COMPACT_ATOMS: atom_id res chain seq x y z
N ILE A 1 -19.28 13.24 -6.86
CA ILE A 1 -18.24 14.22 -6.47
C ILE A 1 -17.51 13.59 -5.30
N MET A 2 -16.27 13.15 -5.50
CA MET A 2 -15.42 12.71 -4.37
C MET A 2 -14.94 13.98 -3.68
N GLY A 3 -15.35 14.17 -2.43
CA GLY A 3 -14.86 15.26 -1.60
C GLY A 3 -13.62 14.80 -0.84
N PHE A 4 -12.53 15.55 -0.93
CA PHE A 4 -11.40 15.40 -0.02
C PHE A 4 -11.86 15.87 1.36
N SER A 5 -12.28 14.94 2.22
CA SER A 5 -12.60 15.23 3.61
C SER A 5 -11.79 14.27 4.46
N THR A 6 -10.61 14.70 4.85
CA THR A 6 -9.76 14.04 5.86
C THR A 6 -10.04 14.66 7.22
N ALA A 7 -11.33 14.79 7.55
CA ALA A 7 -11.70 15.32 8.85
C ALA A 7 -11.30 14.29 9.92
N PRO A 8 -10.72 14.70 11.06
CA PRO A 8 -10.36 13.79 12.17
C PRO A 8 -11.48 12.84 12.60
N LYS A 9 -12.75 13.20 12.33
CA LYS A 9 -13.94 12.37 12.57
C LYS A 9 -13.95 11.03 11.82
N ASP A 10 -13.27 10.92 10.68
CA ASP A 10 -13.24 9.69 9.88
C ASP A 10 -12.10 8.75 10.32
N TYR A 11 -11.17 9.19 11.18
CA TYR A 11 -10.05 8.37 11.67
C TYR A 11 -10.53 7.08 12.33
N GLY A 12 -11.52 7.14 13.22
CA GLY A 12 -11.99 5.96 13.95
C GLY A 12 -12.52 4.87 13.02
N ALA A 13 -13.24 5.25 11.96
CA ALA A 13 -13.76 4.31 10.98
C ALA A 13 -12.64 3.70 10.12
N ILE A 14 -11.68 4.51 9.65
CA ILE A 14 -10.53 4.04 8.87
C ILE A 14 -9.63 3.14 9.73
N SER A 15 -9.36 3.55 10.97
CA SER A 15 -8.58 2.77 11.93
C SER A 15 -9.24 1.42 12.22
N GLY A 16 -10.56 1.37 12.38
CA GLY A 16 -11.28 0.10 12.56
C GLY A 16 -11.08 -0.86 11.39
N VAL A 17 -11.12 -0.35 10.16
CA VAL A 17 -10.83 -1.15 8.96
C VAL A 17 -9.40 -1.64 8.94
N VAL A 18 -8.45 -0.78 9.33
CA VAL A 18 -7.03 -1.13 9.37
C VAL A 18 -6.77 -2.24 10.39
N GLU A 19 -7.44 -2.20 11.55
CA GLU A 19 -7.43 -3.29 12.54
C GLU A 19 -8.06 -4.59 12.00
N ASP A 20 -9.24 -4.51 11.37
CA ASP A 20 -9.89 -5.70 10.79
C ASP A 20 -9.01 -6.38 9.73
N ARG A 21 -8.30 -5.57 8.92
CA ARG A 21 -7.34 -6.07 7.93
C ARG A 21 -6.10 -6.66 8.58
N LEU A 22 -5.61 -6.13 9.71
CA LEU A 22 -4.51 -6.74 10.46
C LEU A 22 -4.88 -8.18 10.85
N ASP A 23 -6.09 -8.38 11.35
CA ASP A 23 -6.58 -9.70 11.78
C ASP A 23 -6.66 -10.70 10.63
N VAL A 24 -7.11 -10.25 9.47
CA VAL A 24 -7.12 -11.05 8.25
C VAL A 24 -5.69 -11.35 7.78
N ALA A 25 -4.80 -10.35 7.77
CA ALA A 25 -3.44 -10.48 7.27
C ALA A 25 -2.60 -11.49 8.06
N VAL A 26 -2.77 -11.56 9.38
CA VAL A 26 -2.05 -12.51 10.26
C VAL A 26 -2.25 -13.98 9.85
N GLY A 27 -3.39 -14.31 9.24
CA GLY A 27 -3.72 -15.66 8.76
C GLY A 27 -3.09 -16.06 7.43
N TYR A 28 -2.39 -15.16 6.72
CA TYR A 28 -1.77 -15.46 5.43
C TYR A 28 -0.50 -16.31 5.58
N ALA A 29 -0.04 -16.88 4.46
CA ALA A 29 1.22 -17.63 4.44
C ALA A 29 2.39 -16.72 4.84
N HIS A 30 3.24 -17.24 5.73
CA HIS A 30 4.38 -16.51 6.28
C HIS A 30 5.63 -16.72 5.43
N HIS A 31 6.40 -15.65 5.24
CA HIS A 31 7.65 -15.63 4.48
C HIS A 31 8.77 -14.96 5.27
N PRO A 32 10.05 -15.28 5.02
CA PRO A 32 11.16 -14.66 5.74
C PRO A 32 11.17 -13.14 5.61
N ALA A 33 11.16 -12.42 6.73
CA ALA A 33 11.15 -10.95 6.74
C ALA A 33 12.36 -10.34 6.02
N GLY A 34 13.49 -11.05 6.02
CA GLY A 34 14.70 -10.65 5.30
C GLY A 34 14.50 -10.44 3.80
N THR A 35 13.46 -11.01 3.17
CA THR A 35 13.18 -10.75 1.75
C THR A 35 12.70 -9.33 1.48
N LEU A 36 12.11 -8.66 2.48
CA LEU A 36 11.60 -7.28 2.35
C LEU A 36 12.72 -6.23 2.34
N ILE A 37 13.90 -6.59 2.86
CA ILE A 37 15.09 -5.73 2.90
C ILE A 37 16.23 -6.26 2.01
N ALA A 38 15.94 -7.28 1.19
CA ALA A 38 16.92 -7.84 0.28
C ALA A 38 17.28 -6.81 -0.80
N GLY A 39 18.55 -6.41 -0.85
CA GLY A 39 19.02 -5.36 -1.77
C GLY A 39 18.71 -3.93 -1.32
N SER A 40 18.31 -3.73 -0.05
CA SER A 40 18.13 -2.40 0.54
C SER A 40 19.46 -1.64 0.55
N SER A 41 19.46 -0.47 -0.07
CA SER A 41 20.60 0.46 -0.07
C SER A 41 20.91 0.98 1.35
N ILE A 42 19.89 1.12 2.20
CA ILE A 42 20.06 1.48 3.61
C ILE A 42 20.86 0.42 4.36
N VAL A 43 20.49 -0.86 4.23
CA VAL A 43 21.21 -1.96 4.89
C VAL A 43 22.64 -2.08 4.36
N ASP A 44 22.82 -1.85 3.05
CA ASP A 44 24.14 -1.88 2.42
C ASP A 44 25.04 -0.68 2.74
N ALA A 45 24.46 0.44 3.17
CA ALA A 45 25.21 1.60 3.66
C ALA A 45 25.71 1.42 5.11
N LEU A 46 25.16 0.46 5.87
CA LEU A 46 25.57 0.23 7.26
C LEU A 46 27.00 -0.32 7.36
N PRO A 47 27.74 0.04 8.43
CA PRO A 47 28.99 -0.62 8.79
C PRO A 47 28.79 -2.14 8.89
N ARG A 48 29.81 -2.92 8.50
CA ARG A 48 29.73 -4.40 8.45
C ARG A 48 29.19 -5.03 9.73
N GLY A 49 29.59 -4.51 10.90
CA GLY A 49 29.12 -4.99 12.20
C GLY A 49 27.62 -4.76 12.42
N GLU A 50 27.11 -3.57 12.08
CA GLU A 50 25.68 -3.25 12.21
C GLU A 50 24.84 -4.01 11.18
N ARG A 51 25.34 -4.17 9.95
CA ARG A 51 24.69 -5.01 8.94
C ARG A 51 24.53 -6.45 9.43
N ALA A 52 25.58 -7.02 10.01
CA ALA A 52 25.52 -8.37 10.59
C ALA A 52 24.50 -8.46 11.74
N ARG A 53 24.40 -7.43 12.59
CA ARG A 53 23.39 -7.36 13.66
C ARG A 53 21.97 -7.29 13.10
N VAL A 54 21.73 -6.50 12.06
CA VAL A 54 20.43 -6.43 11.37
C VAL A 54 20.05 -7.80 10.82
N HIS A 55 20.94 -8.46 10.08
CA HIS A 55 20.66 -9.80 9.55
C HIS A 55 20.42 -10.83 10.65
N ALA A 56 21.19 -10.78 11.75
CA ALA A 56 20.98 -11.66 12.88
C ALA A 56 19.62 -11.41 13.58
N ALA A 57 19.24 -10.14 13.78
CA ALA A 57 17.98 -9.77 14.40
C ALA A 57 16.75 -10.17 13.57
N LEU A 58 16.89 -10.18 12.24
CA LEU A 58 15.84 -10.58 11.32
C LEU A 58 15.92 -12.07 10.91
N SER A 59 16.92 -12.79 11.41
CA SER A 59 17.10 -14.21 11.13
C SER A 59 15.99 -15.01 11.80
N GLY A 60 15.30 -15.85 11.01
CA GLY A 60 14.18 -16.68 11.50
C GLY A 60 12.87 -15.91 11.73
N VAL A 61 12.84 -14.61 11.49
CA VAL A 61 11.62 -13.80 11.54
C VAL A 61 10.84 -14.02 10.27
N THR A 62 9.55 -14.32 10.40
CA THR A 62 8.65 -14.44 9.26
C THR A 62 7.48 -13.49 9.41
N LEU A 63 7.02 -12.93 8.29
CA LEU A 63 5.82 -12.10 8.23
C LEU A 63 4.80 -12.70 7.25
N PRO A 64 3.49 -12.46 7.43
CA PRO A 64 2.51 -12.81 6.43
C PRO A 64 2.80 -12.07 5.12
N ARG A 65 2.82 -12.82 4.01
CA ARG A 65 2.97 -12.25 2.68
C ARG A 65 1.61 -11.82 2.16
N THR A 66 1.45 -10.51 2.01
CA THR A 66 0.23 -9.90 1.50
C THR A 66 0.61 -8.73 0.58
N PRO A 67 -0.33 -8.26 -0.25
CA PRO A 67 -0.22 -6.93 -0.83
C PRO A 67 0.01 -5.87 0.26
N MET A 68 0.79 -4.86 -0.09
CA MET A 68 1.14 -3.73 0.78
C MET A 68 1.03 -2.42 -0.01
N HIS A 69 0.55 -1.35 0.61
CA HIS A 69 0.43 -0.02 0.01
C HIS A 69 1.79 0.67 -0.11
N GLY A 70 2.63 0.54 0.92
CA GLY A 70 3.98 1.12 0.97
C GLY A 70 4.05 2.55 1.50
N ASP A 71 2.90 3.24 1.59
CA ASP A 71 2.74 4.55 2.22
C ASP A 71 1.29 4.77 2.66
N MET A 72 0.86 4.02 3.68
CA MET A 72 -0.53 4.05 4.13
C MET A 72 -0.67 5.08 5.23
N HIS A 73 -1.42 6.15 5.00
CA HIS A 73 -1.76 7.15 6.04
C HIS A 73 -3.14 7.77 5.77
N MET A 74 -3.73 8.47 6.74
CA MET A 74 -5.12 8.97 6.63
C MET A 74 -5.36 9.80 5.37
N PHE A 75 -4.38 10.58 4.90
CA PHE A 75 -4.54 11.40 3.70
C PHE A 75 -4.69 10.61 2.39
N ASN A 76 -4.32 9.33 2.39
CA ASN A 76 -4.49 8.44 1.25
C ASN A 76 -5.87 7.76 1.24
N PHE A 77 -6.75 8.06 2.21
CA PHE A 77 -8.13 7.58 2.21
C PHE A 77 -9.09 8.67 1.73
N CYS A 78 -9.82 8.36 0.67
CA CYS A 78 -10.90 9.19 0.14
C CYS A 78 -12.26 8.62 0.52
N LYS A 79 -13.18 9.49 0.96
CA LYS A 79 -14.54 9.08 1.28
C LYS A 79 -15.34 8.79 0.00
N ALA A 80 -15.88 7.58 -0.09
CA ALA A 80 -16.82 7.16 -1.13
C ALA A 80 -18.25 7.10 -0.58
N ARG A 81 -19.23 6.78 -1.44
CA ARG A 81 -20.65 6.69 -1.06
C ARG A 81 -20.90 5.70 0.08
N ASP A 82 -20.25 4.54 -0.01
CA ASP A 82 -20.49 3.37 0.85
C ASP A 82 -19.20 2.90 1.55
N GLY A 83 -18.23 3.81 1.78
CA GLY A 83 -16.94 3.39 2.31
C GLY A 83 -15.80 4.39 2.17
N PHE A 84 -14.59 3.85 2.23
CA PHE A 84 -13.35 4.55 1.91
C PHE A 84 -12.66 3.88 0.72
N VAL A 85 -11.96 4.70 -0.06
CA VAL A 85 -11.09 4.26 -1.15
C VAL A 85 -9.67 4.69 -0.80
N LEU A 86 -8.75 3.73 -0.80
CA LEU A 86 -7.32 4.01 -0.68
C LEU A 86 -6.80 4.48 -2.05
N ILE A 87 -6.06 5.59 -2.08
CA ILE A 87 -5.45 6.18 -3.27
C ILE A 87 -3.93 6.24 -3.11
N ASP A 88 -3.21 6.70 -4.14
CA ASP A 88 -1.75 6.93 -4.08
C ASP A 88 -0.91 5.64 -4.07
N SER A 89 -1.18 4.76 -5.06
CA SER A 89 -0.64 3.40 -5.10
C SER A 89 0.70 3.25 -5.83
N GLU A 90 1.49 4.31 -5.98
CA GLU A 90 2.82 4.23 -6.63
C GLU A 90 3.82 3.33 -5.90
N ASP A 91 3.69 3.20 -4.57
CA ASP A 91 4.57 2.36 -3.74
C ASP A 91 3.97 0.98 -3.45
N TYR A 92 2.93 0.60 -4.19
CA TYR A 92 2.28 -0.69 -4.03
C TYR A 92 3.26 -1.86 -4.26
N VAL A 93 3.30 -2.78 -3.29
CA VAL A 93 4.11 -3.99 -3.34
C VAL A 93 3.21 -5.21 -3.30
N GLU A 94 3.15 -5.95 -4.42
CA GLU A 94 2.33 -7.17 -4.54
C GLU A 94 2.75 -8.27 -3.54
N HIS A 95 4.02 -8.28 -3.17
CA HIS A 95 4.63 -9.29 -2.29
C HIS A 95 5.27 -8.65 -1.06
N GLY A 96 4.55 -7.74 -0.43
CA GLY A 96 4.94 -7.08 0.81
C GLY A 96 4.38 -7.78 2.06
N SER A 97 4.10 -6.97 3.07
CA SER A 97 3.36 -7.40 4.26
C SER A 97 2.52 -6.25 4.81
N TYR A 98 1.21 -6.46 4.91
CA TYR A 98 0.24 -5.49 5.42
C TYR A 98 0.54 -5.08 6.87
N ILE A 99 1.26 -5.93 7.61
CA ILE A 99 1.78 -5.61 8.95
C ILE A 99 2.55 -4.29 8.92
N LEU A 100 3.33 -4.03 7.86
CA LEU A 100 4.11 -2.80 7.75
C LEU A 100 3.22 -1.60 7.40
N ASP A 101 2.19 -1.76 6.57
CA ASP A 101 1.21 -0.69 6.35
C ASP A 101 0.45 -0.35 7.64
N TYR A 102 0.05 -1.36 8.41
CA TYR A 102 -0.62 -1.16 9.69
C TYR A 102 0.22 -0.26 10.62
N VAL A 103 1.51 -0.59 10.78
CA VAL A 103 2.43 0.23 11.57
C VAL A 103 2.61 1.62 10.95
N ASP A 104 2.84 1.71 9.64
CA ASP A 104 3.01 2.98 8.92
C ASP A 104 1.81 3.90 9.11
N PHE A 105 0.58 3.37 9.02
CA PHE A 105 -0.65 4.12 9.23
C PHE A 105 -0.71 4.79 10.60
N HIS A 106 -0.44 4.04 11.66
CA HIS A 106 -0.51 4.61 13.01
C HIS A 106 0.65 5.57 13.30
N VAL A 107 1.85 5.25 12.83
CA VAL A 107 3.04 6.09 13.03
C VAL A 107 2.89 7.41 12.24
N GLN A 108 2.50 7.35 10.96
CA GLN A 108 2.29 8.52 10.12
C GLN A 108 1.20 9.44 10.68
N ASN A 109 0.07 8.88 11.15
CA ASN A 109 -0.99 9.70 11.74
C ASN A 109 -0.56 10.34 13.06
N SER A 110 0.22 9.64 13.88
CA SER A 110 0.79 10.18 15.12
C SER A 110 1.80 11.30 14.82
N PHE A 111 2.59 11.14 13.76
CA PHE A 111 3.51 12.15 13.26
C PHE A 111 2.78 13.41 12.77
N PHE A 112 1.76 13.25 11.92
CA PHE A 112 1.00 14.38 11.38
C PHE A 112 0.29 15.19 12.46
N ALA A 113 -0.13 14.55 13.56
CA ALA A 113 -0.72 15.24 14.70
C ALA A 113 0.26 16.13 15.48
N GLN A 114 1.57 15.92 15.33
CA GLN A 114 2.61 16.63 16.10
C GLN A 114 3.25 17.79 15.34
N GLU A 115 2.89 18.02 14.07
CA GLU A 115 3.51 19.04 13.20
C GLU A 115 5.06 18.98 13.21
N ALA A 116 5.62 17.79 13.45
CA ALA A 116 7.04 17.59 13.62
C ALA A 116 7.75 17.41 12.28
N LEU A 117 9.09 17.42 12.31
CA LEU A 117 9.89 16.85 11.23
C LEU A 117 10.08 15.36 11.48
N TRP A 118 10.05 14.55 10.43
CA TRP A 118 10.02 13.08 10.53
C TRP A 118 11.19 12.50 11.33
N PHE A 119 12.43 12.95 11.05
CA PHE A 119 13.61 12.45 11.77
C PHE A 119 13.61 12.83 13.26
N PRO A 120 13.35 14.10 13.65
CA PRO A 120 13.14 14.45 15.06
C PRO A 120 12.01 13.68 15.73
N PHE A 121 10.89 13.44 15.04
CA PHE A 121 9.79 12.64 15.57
C PHE A 121 10.25 11.22 15.90
N LEU A 122 10.91 10.53 14.95
CA LEU A 122 11.44 9.19 15.17
C LEU A 122 12.53 9.14 16.24
N ALA A 123 13.41 10.16 16.28
CA ALA A 123 14.48 10.25 17.27
C ALA A 123 13.95 10.55 18.69
N GLY A 124 12.78 11.19 18.80
CA GLY A 124 12.11 11.49 20.07
C GLY A 124 11.26 10.35 20.61
N LEU A 125 11.20 9.20 19.92
CA LEU A 125 10.53 8.01 20.43
C LEU A 125 11.38 7.36 21.53
N ASP A 126 11.12 7.74 22.78
CA ASP A 126 11.74 7.14 23.97
C ASP A 126 11.35 5.66 24.16
N THR A 127 10.25 5.23 23.52
CA THR A 127 9.72 3.87 23.54
C THR A 127 9.25 3.45 22.15
N LEU A 128 9.05 2.15 21.93
CA LEU A 128 8.49 1.65 20.67
C LEU A 128 7.07 2.18 20.46
N ASP A 129 6.71 2.42 19.19
CA ASP A 129 5.34 2.81 18.85
C ASP A 129 4.33 1.74 19.28
N PRO A 130 3.21 2.10 19.95
CA PRO A 130 2.21 1.14 20.40
C PRO A 130 1.65 0.23 19.29
N SER A 131 1.55 0.73 18.05
CA SER A 131 1.08 -0.08 16.92
C SER A 131 2.07 -1.19 16.57
N ALA A 132 3.37 -0.93 16.66
CA ALA A 132 4.39 -1.96 16.45
C ALA A 132 4.35 -3.02 17.56
N VAL A 133 4.12 -2.61 18.82
CA VAL A 133 3.94 -3.54 19.94
C VAL A 133 2.71 -4.42 19.72
N TRP A 134 1.59 -3.82 19.32
CA TRP A 134 0.34 -4.51 19.06
C TRP A 134 0.46 -5.53 17.92
N ALA A 135 0.95 -5.10 16.76
CA ALA A 135 1.14 -5.95 15.60
C ALA A 135 2.14 -7.08 15.85
N ALA A 136 3.24 -6.81 16.58
CA ALA A 136 4.20 -7.84 16.96
C ALA A 136 3.59 -8.89 17.88
N GLY A 137 2.72 -8.48 18.82
CA GLY A 137 1.96 -9.38 19.68
C GLY A 137 1.06 -10.34 18.89
N ARG A 138 0.40 -9.86 17.82
CA ARG A 138 -0.41 -10.70 16.92
C ARG A 138 0.42 -11.72 16.14
N LEU A 139 1.67 -11.39 15.85
CA LEU A 139 2.58 -12.24 15.07
C LEU A 139 3.40 -13.19 15.94
N GLY A 140 3.44 -13.00 17.26
CA GLY A 140 4.31 -13.74 18.16
C GLY A 140 5.80 -13.44 17.96
N ILE A 141 6.14 -12.23 17.49
CA ILE A 141 7.53 -11.78 17.32
C ILE A 141 7.88 -10.68 18.33
N ALA A 142 9.18 -10.42 18.53
CA ALA A 142 9.61 -9.34 19.40
C ALA A 142 9.23 -7.97 18.80
N PRO A 143 8.63 -7.04 19.57
CA PRO A 143 8.29 -5.70 19.09
C PRO A 143 9.48 -4.92 18.50
N GLN A 144 10.67 -5.05 19.09
CA GLN A 144 11.90 -4.41 18.62
C GLN A 144 12.28 -4.88 17.22
N THR A 145 12.05 -6.16 16.93
CA THR A 145 12.33 -6.75 15.62
C THR A 145 11.40 -6.21 14.54
N LEU A 146 10.10 -6.10 14.85
CA LEU A 146 9.13 -5.52 13.92
C LEU A 146 9.43 -4.03 13.69
N TRP A 147 9.74 -3.30 14.76
CA TRP A 147 10.11 -1.90 14.67
C TRP A 147 11.37 -1.67 13.81
N LEU A 148 12.41 -2.48 14.02
CA LEU A 148 13.62 -2.43 13.20
C LEU A 148 13.30 -2.64 11.71
N LEU A 149 12.50 -3.66 11.39
CA LEU A 149 12.11 -3.94 10.01
C LEU A 149 11.31 -2.79 9.38
N TYR A 150 10.31 -2.27 10.09
CA TYR A 150 9.54 -1.10 9.67
C TYR A 150 10.45 0.10 9.38
N MET A 151 11.37 0.40 10.29
CA MET A 151 12.30 1.52 10.13
C MET A 151 13.20 1.36 8.91
N LEU A 152 13.73 0.16 8.66
CA LEU A 152 14.57 -0.10 7.49
C LEU A 152 13.79 0.09 6.19
N VAL A 153 12.58 -0.45 6.10
CA VAL A 153 11.71 -0.29 4.92
C VAL A 153 11.32 1.17 4.72
N LYS A 154 10.94 1.88 5.79
CA LYS A 154 10.56 3.29 5.71
C LYS A 154 11.71 4.18 5.26
N LEU A 155 12.90 3.97 5.81
CA LEU A 155 14.10 4.73 5.41
C LEU A 155 14.47 4.47 3.95
N GLU A 156 14.34 3.23 3.48
CA GLU A 156 14.55 2.91 2.06
C GLU A 156 13.57 3.68 1.18
N ASN A 157 12.27 3.63 1.49
CA ASN A 157 11.25 4.36 0.74
C ASN A 157 11.50 5.88 0.75
N MET A 158 11.93 6.44 1.88
CA MET A 158 12.30 7.85 1.96
C MET A 158 13.51 8.19 1.11
N VAL A 159 14.56 7.35 1.10
CA VAL A 159 15.73 7.59 0.25
C VAL A 159 15.38 7.46 -1.23
N LEU A 160 14.53 6.53 -1.61
CA LEU A 160 14.06 6.41 -3.01
C LEU A 160 13.23 7.62 -3.44
N ARG A 161 12.38 8.15 -2.55
CA ARG A 161 11.52 9.32 -2.84
C ARG A 161 12.28 10.64 -2.81
N PHE A 162 13.20 10.84 -1.86
CA PHE A 162 13.85 12.13 -1.60
C PHE A 162 15.34 12.17 -1.93
N GLY A 163 16.05 11.03 -1.95
CA GLY A 163 17.47 10.94 -2.30
C GLY A 163 17.79 11.22 -3.77
N GLY A 164 16.76 11.28 -4.63
CA GLY A 164 16.85 11.83 -5.98
C GLY A 164 16.93 13.36 -6.05
N LEU A 165 16.73 14.09 -4.94
CA LEU A 165 16.68 15.55 -4.95
C LEU A 165 18.07 16.22 -5.02
N ASP A 166 19.15 15.53 -4.68
CA ASP A 166 20.53 16.03 -4.83
C ASP A 166 21.29 15.44 -6.03
N SER A 167 20.76 14.42 -6.70
CA SER A 167 21.45 13.76 -7.82
C SER A 167 20.94 14.18 -9.22
N ASP A 168 19.86 14.96 -9.30
CA ASP A 168 19.19 15.24 -10.58
C ASP A 168 19.00 16.74 -10.90
N ALA A 169 19.55 17.66 -10.09
CA ALA A 169 19.72 19.07 -10.47
C ALA A 169 20.73 19.26 -11.64
N GLY A 170 21.35 18.18 -12.11
CA GLY A 170 22.34 18.22 -13.19
C GLY A 170 22.06 17.35 -14.41
N ARG A 171 21.09 16.41 -14.41
CA ARG A 171 21.04 15.44 -15.52
C ARG A 171 19.79 14.57 -15.66
N ARG A 172 18.59 15.16 -15.78
CA ARG A 172 17.51 14.43 -16.46
C ARG A 172 17.83 14.29 -17.96
N PRO A 173 18.02 13.07 -18.50
CA PRO A 173 18.00 12.89 -19.94
C PRO A 173 16.60 13.28 -20.43
N ARG A 174 16.54 14.26 -21.33
CA ARG A 174 15.33 14.57 -22.09
C ARG A 174 14.77 13.25 -22.62
N ARG A 175 13.60 12.82 -22.13
CA ARG A 175 12.82 11.78 -22.80
C ARG A 175 12.65 12.24 -24.25
N ALA A 176 13.18 11.44 -25.17
CA ALA A 176 13.01 11.68 -26.59
C ALA A 176 11.50 11.85 -26.87
N PRO A 177 11.10 12.85 -27.67
CA PRO A 177 9.70 13.01 -28.02
C PRO A 177 9.22 11.71 -28.66
N ARG A 178 8.18 11.12 -28.07
CA ARG A 178 7.48 9.98 -28.67
C ARG A 178 7.13 10.37 -30.11
N ARG A 179 7.78 9.72 -31.08
CA ARG A 179 7.35 9.74 -32.48
C ARG A 179 5.89 9.30 -32.49
N ARG A 180 4.98 10.22 -32.78
CA ARG A 180 3.64 9.88 -33.20
C ARG A 180 3.79 9.05 -34.48
N SER A 181 3.58 7.74 -34.38
CA SER A 181 3.28 6.93 -35.54
C SER A 181 1.97 7.47 -36.12
N GLY A 182 2.08 8.09 -37.30
CA GLY A 182 0.93 8.44 -38.10
C GLY A 182 0.19 7.16 -38.48
N VAL A 183 -1.01 7.00 -37.94
CA VAL A 183 -2.05 6.21 -38.58
C VAL A 183 -3.06 7.23 -39.06
N ASP A 184 -2.89 7.57 -40.33
CA ASP A 184 -3.91 8.21 -41.15
C ASP A 184 -4.69 7.11 -41.88
N ARG A 185 -5.92 7.44 -42.31
CA ARG A 185 -7.01 6.62 -42.86
C ARG A 185 -8.02 6.14 -41.79
N GLY A 186 -9.30 6.47 -41.87
CA GLY A 186 -10.04 7.22 -42.87
C GLY A 186 -11.45 7.50 -42.37
N ARG A 187 -12.00 8.62 -42.79
CA ARG A 187 -13.41 8.96 -42.66
C ARG A 187 -14.24 8.01 -43.53
N ASP A 188 -15.35 7.52 -42.99
CA ASP A 188 -16.61 7.60 -43.72
C ASP A 188 -17.80 7.63 -42.74
N PRO A 189 -18.76 8.56 -42.88
CA PRO A 189 -19.99 8.59 -42.10
C PRO A 189 -21.14 7.94 -42.89
N ARG A 190 -22.05 7.22 -42.21
CA ARG A 190 -23.52 7.27 -42.37
C ARG A 190 -24.21 6.01 -41.84
N PHE A 191 -25.48 6.23 -41.48
CA PHE A 191 -26.54 5.29 -41.08
C PHE A 191 -26.46 4.74 -39.65
N GLY A 192 -27.53 4.70 -38.87
CA GLY A 192 -28.93 5.02 -39.13
C GLY A 192 -29.75 4.65 -37.88
N ARG A 193 -30.80 5.44 -37.64
CA ARG A 193 -31.83 5.25 -36.60
C ARG A 193 -32.54 3.88 -36.71
N ARG A 194 -33.11 3.48 -35.55
CA ARG A 194 -34.28 2.58 -35.29
C ARG A 194 -33.85 1.39 -34.42
N SER A 195 -34.65 0.82 -33.52
CA SER A 195 -35.93 1.16 -32.89
C SER A 195 -36.15 0.05 -31.84
N SER A 196 -36.76 0.41 -30.71
CA SER A 196 -37.69 -0.41 -29.92
C SER A 196 -37.59 -1.95 -29.97
N ARG A 197 -37.32 -2.57 -28.82
CA ARG A 197 -38.07 -3.76 -28.38
C ARG A 197 -38.03 -3.88 -26.86
N GLN A 198 -39.16 -3.55 -26.24
CA GLN A 198 -39.57 -4.10 -24.96
C GLN A 198 -39.72 -5.61 -25.12
N VAL A 199 -39.15 -6.37 -24.19
CA VAL A 199 -39.50 -7.76 -23.93
C VAL A 199 -39.85 -7.84 -22.45
N SER A 200 -41.05 -8.32 -22.18
CA SER A 200 -41.60 -8.55 -20.86
C SER A 200 -41.28 -9.96 -20.35
N GLN A 201 -41.28 -10.07 -19.01
CA GLN A 201 -41.44 -11.27 -18.16
C GLN A 201 -40.22 -12.19 -17.92
N PRO A 202 -40.25 -13.07 -16.89
CA PRO A 202 -40.74 -12.91 -15.52
C PRO A 202 -39.66 -13.32 -14.49
N GLY A 203 -40.01 -13.29 -13.20
CA GLY A 203 -39.14 -13.65 -12.08
C GLY A 203 -38.50 -15.04 -12.16
N GLY A 204 -37.30 -15.13 -11.59
CA GLY A 204 -36.56 -16.36 -11.36
C GLY A 204 -35.57 -16.14 -10.24
N SER A 205 -35.91 -16.62 -9.05
CA SER A 205 -35.00 -16.85 -7.94
C SER A 205 -33.92 -17.86 -8.38
N GLY A 206 -32.66 -17.43 -8.43
CA GLY A 206 -31.55 -18.28 -8.81
C GLY A 206 -30.30 -17.88 -8.04
N SER A 207 -29.97 -18.69 -7.05
CA SER A 207 -28.64 -18.76 -6.43
C SER A 207 -27.56 -18.77 -7.52
N ARG A 208 -26.66 -17.80 -7.50
CA ARG A 208 -25.46 -17.80 -8.35
C ARG A 208 -24.25 -18.16 -7.50
N ALA A 209 -23.72 -19.35 -7.77
CA ALA A 209 -22.32 -19.66 -7.51
C ALA A 209 -21.41 -18.70 -8.32
N PRO A 210 -20.21 -18.35 -7.82
CA PRO A 210 -19.31 -17.47 -8.56
C PRO A 210 -18.58 -18.26 -9.65
N GLY A 211 -18.70 -17.75 -10.88
CA GLY A 211 -18.01 -18.25 -12.05
C GLY A 211 -16.57 -17.74 -12.14
N ILE A 212 -15.73 -18.66 -12.61
CA ILE A 212 -14.32 -18.56 -13.00
C ILE A 212 -14.13 -17.49 -14.09
N TRP A 213 -13.13 -16.62 -13.93
CA TRP A 213 -12.62 -15.73 -14.99
C TRP A 213 -11.09 -15.61 -14.95
N ASP A 214 -10.54 -15.39 -16.14
CA ASP A 214 -9.23 -15.73 -16.72
C ASP A 214 -8.03 -14.83 -16.32
N ASP A 215 -6.81 -15.40 -16.42
CA ASP A 215 -5.54 -15.04 -15.75
C ASP A 215 -4.52 -14.31 -16.65
N SER A 216 -4.64 -13.00 -16.90
CA SER A 216 -3.55 -12.27 -17.59
C SER A 216 -3.40 -10.77 -17.29
N PHE A 217 -3.75 -10.34 -16.07
CA PHE A 217 -3.30 -9.10 -15.39
C PHE A 217 -3.27 -9.43 -13.88
N PRO A 218 -2.40 -8.82 -13.03
CA PRO A 218 -2.48 -9.06 -11.58
C PRO A 218 -3.90 -8.74 -11.15
N SER A 219 -4.64 -9.78 -10.75
CA SER A 219 -6.10 -9.78 -10.88
C SER A 219 -6.71 -8.55 -10.23
N LEU A 220 -7.69 -7.93 -10.90
CA LEU A 220 -8.54 -6.91 -10.30
C LEU A 220 -9.14 -7.38 -8.97
N ALA A 221 -9.18 -8.68 -8.68
CA ALA A 221 -9.58 -9.23 -7.39
C ALA A 221 -8.60 -8.90 -6.24
N CYS A 222 -7.28 -8.90 -6.47
CA CYS A 222 -6.32 -8.41 -5.47
C CYS A 222 -6.52 -6.90 -5.22
N TRP A 223 -6.76 -6.13 -6.28
CA TRP A 223 -7.02 -4.69 -6.20
C TRP A 223 -8.37 -4.36 -5.54
N ASP A 224 -9.43 -5.13 -5.82
CA ASP A 224 -10.75 -4.92 -5.24
C ASP A 224 -10.76 -5.16 -3.73
N SER A 225 -9.96 -6.12 -3.25
CA SER A 225 -9.79 -6.37 -1.81
C SER A 225 -8.98 -5.29 -1.10
N TYR A 226 -8.10 -4.58 -1.82
CA TYR A 226 -7.16 -3.62 -1.24
C TYR A 226 -7.65 -2.16 -1.34
N LEU A 227 -8.27 -1.77 -2.46
CA LEU A 227 -8.74 -0.41 -2.72
C LEU A 227 -10.13 -0.11 -2.15
N TRP A 228 -10.98 -1.12 -2.00
CA TRP A 228 -12.34 -0.92 -1.50
C TRP A 228 -12.45 -1.38 -0.05
N VAL A 229 -12.71 -0.40 0.81
CA VAL A 229 -13.06 -0.62 2.20
C VAL A 229 -14.57 -0.37 2.32
N ARG A 230 -15.35 -1.45 2.43
CA ARG A 230 -16.79 -1.38 2.69
C ARG A 230 -17.04 -1.59 4.19
N TYR A 231 -17.93 -0.78 4.75
CA TYR A 231 -18.49 -0.96 6.11
C TYR A 231 -19.79 -1.75 6.07
#